data_AF-A0A1H3HX82-F1
#
_entry.id   AF-A0A1H3HX82-F1
#
_cell.length_a   1.000
_cell.length_b   1.000
_cell.length_c   1.000
_cell.angle_alpha   90.00
_cell.angle_beta   90.00
_cell.angle_gamma   90.00
#
_symmetry.space_group_name_H-M   'P 1'
#
loop_
_entity.id
_entity.type
_entity.pdbx_description
1 polymer ?
#
loop_
_entity_poly.entity_id
_entity_poly.type
_entity_poly.pdbx_seq_one_letter_code
_entity_poly.pdbx_strand_id
1 'polypeptide(L)'
;MWNNHRMLNLFANMMFTGVILAAIYVLGSRVIKLPLFTLREISVEGMSANQLESTKLRYITRQEIESIVQNEVKGNFFTVNLDALREAFKNLPWVRAAKIQRTWPSGLKVMLEEHSAFAYWGDTALVNRQGEIFRASTDQILPVFIGPSEESVFVIIDQYEIFNKLLEPIKQSVAEITLSPRHAWLVRLGNGTLLKLGREKIETRLKRYVSVYSQSIVNMNQSIPLDYVDLRYPNGFAIRLSEAIPQVPRKTGAGKKL
;
A
#
# COMPACT_ATOMS: atom_id res chain seq x y z
N MET A 1 63.15 -38.08 -20.10
CA MET A 1 61.76 -37.87 -19.64
C MET A 1 60.83 -39.05 -19.93
N TRP A 2 61.03 -39.82 -21.01
CA TRP A 2 60.16 -40.93 -21.43
C TRP A 2 60.33 -42.28 -20.70
N ASN A 3 61.40 -42.47 -19.91
CA ASN A 3 61.65 -43.74 -19.19
C ASN A 3 61.03 -43.80 -17.78
N ASN A 4 60.33 -42.77 -17.31
CA ASN A 4 59.70 -42.78 -15.99
C ASN A 4 58.21 -43.13 -16.09
N HIS A 5 57.91 -44.44 -16.05
CA HIS A 5 56.55 -44.98 -16.10
C HIS A 5 55.62 -44.38 -15.03
N ARG A 6 56.15 -43.95 -13.88
CA ARG A 6 55.37 -43.28 -12.82
C ARG A 6 54.88 -41.90 -13.26
N MET A 7 55.74 -41.10 -13.91
CA MET A 7 55.37 -39.79 -14.44
C MET A 7 54.39 -39.91 -15.63
N LEU A 8 54.57 -40.94 -16.45
CA LEU A 8 53.66 -41.23 -17.57
C LEU A 8 52.26 -41.63 -17.07
N ASN A 9 52.18 -42.51 -16.07
CA ASN A 9 50.91 -42.91 -15.46
C ASN A 9 50.23 -41.76 -14.70
N LEU A 10 51.01 -40.90 -14.02
CA LEU A 10 50.46 -39.71 -13.38
C LEU A 10 49.79 -38.79 -14.40
N PHE A 11 50.48 -38.51 -15.50
CA PHE A 11 49.95 -37.65 -16.57
C PHE A 11 48.71 -38.26 -17.23
N ALA A 12 48.73 -39.57 -17.52
CA ALA A 12 47.58 -40.29 -18.05
C ALA A 12 46.38 -40.23 -17.11
N ASN A 13 46.58 -40.47 -15.81
CA ASN A 13 45.51 -40.41 -14.81
C ASN A 13 44.93 -38.99 -14.68
N MET A 14 45.76 -37.94 -14.77
CA MET A 14 45.27 -36.55 -14.77
C MET A 14 44.43 -36.25 -16.01
N MET A 15 44.83 -36.73 -17.19
CA MET A 15 44.05 -36.59 -18.42
C MET A 15 42.71 -37.34 -18.33
N PHE A 16 42.70 -38.60 -17.88
CA PHE A 16 41.46 -39.37 -17.70
C PHE A 16 40.52 -38.72 -16.68
N THR A 17 41.05 -38.24 -15.56
CA THR A 17 40.26 -37.53 -14.54
C THR A 17 39.67 -36.25 -15.12
N GLY A 18 40.46 -35.47 -15.87
CA GLY A 18 39.98 -34.26 -16.56
C GLY A 18 38.86 -34.56 -17.56
N VAL A 19 38.99 -35.63 -18.35
CA VAL A 19 37.96 -36.05 -19.31
C VAL A 19 36.69 -36.50 -18.58
N ILE A 20 36.80 -37.25 -17.48
CA ILE A 20 35.66 -37.67 -16.67
C ILE A 20 34.93 -36.45 -16.10
N LEU A 21 35.66 -35.47 -15.53
CA LEU A 21 35.07 -34.24 -15.01
C LEU A 21 34.37 -33.42 -16.12
N ALA A 22 35.00 -33.31 -17.29
CA ALA A 22 34.39 -32.63 -18.44
C ALA A 22 33.13 -33.35 -18.93
N ALA A 23 33.14 -34.69 -18.99
CA ALA A 23 31.99 -35.49 -19.37
C ALA A 23 30.83 -35.34 -18.37
N ILE A 24 31.12 -35.38 -17.06
CA ILE A 24 30.14 -35.13 -15.99
C ILE A 24 29.55 -33.73 -16.12
N TYR A 25 30.38 -32.72 -16.37
CA TYR A 25 29.93 -31.35 -16.56
C TYR A 25 28.99 -31.21 -17.77
N VAL A 26 29.37 -31.77 -18.92
CA VAL A 26 28.56 -31.72 -20.14
C VAL A 26 27.26 -32.51 -19.95
N LEU A 27 27.32 -33.74 -19.46
CA LEU A 27 26.13 -34.57 -19.22
C LEU A 27 25.20 -33.92 -18.19
N GLY A 28 25.74 -33.43 -17.07
CA GLY A 28 24.97 -32.72 -16.05
C GLY A 28 24.24 -31.49 -16.60
N SER A 29 24.94 -30.67 -17.40
CA SER A 29 24.33 -29.49 -18.03
C SER A 29 23.20 -29.83 -19.03
N ARG A 30 23.29 -30.99 -19.71
CA ARG A 30 22.25 -31.49 -20.61
C ARG A 30 21.08 -32.08 -19.84
N VAL A 31 21.34 -32.82 -18.75
CA VAL A 31 20.31 -33.42 -17.88
C VAL A 31 19.44 -32.35 -17.24
N ILE A 32 20.02 -31.24 -16.76
CA ILE A 32 19.26 -30.10 -16.18
C ILE A 32 18.29 -29.48 -17.19
N LYS A 33 18.54 -29.60 -18.49
CA LYS A 33 17.68 -29.08 -19.56
C LYS A 33 16.62 -30.08 -20.04
N LEU A 34 16.60 -31.30 -19.52
CA LEU A 34 15.61 -32.31 -19.93
C LEU A 34 14.18 -31.89 -19.51
N PRO A 35 13.16 -32.26 -20.33
CA PRO A 35 11.76 -31.92 -20.06
C PRO A 35 11.15 -32.67 -18.87
N LEU A 36 11.94 -33.44 -18.11
CA LEU A 36 11.49 -34.12 -16.89
C LEU A 36 11.25 -33.14 -15.72
N PHE A 37 11.83 -31.93 -15.79
CA PHE A 37 11.75 -30.90 -14.75
C PHE A 37 10.83 -29.72 -15.12
N THR A 38 9.82 -29.95 -15.96
CA THR A 38 8.78 -28.95 -16.25
C THR A 38 8.07 -28.56 -14.96
N LEU A 39 7.82 -27.26 -14.78
CA LEU A 39 7.03 -26.75 -13.66
C LEU A 39 5.60 -27.28 -13.75
N ARG A 40 5.17 -28.04 -12.74
CA ARG A 40 3.85 -28.68 -12.70
C ARG A 40 2.87 -28.00 -11.76
N GLU A 41 3.39 -27.36 -10.73
CA GLU A 41 2.57 -26.83 -9.65
C GLU A 41 3.04 -25.43 -9.27
N ILE A 42 2.13 -24.47 -9.24
CA ILE A 42 2.39 -23.13 -8.74
C ILE A 42 1.39 -22.90 -7.62
N SER A 43 1.86 -23.05 -6.39
CA SER A 43 1.06 -22.73 -5.21
C SER A 43 1.19 -21.24 -4.93
N VAL A 44 0.04 -20.56 -4.85
CA VAL A 44 -0.04 -19.14 -4.49
C VAL A 44 -0.70 -19.02 -3.14
N GLU A 45 0.03 -18.46 -2.19
CA GLU A 45 -0.43 -18.28 -0.81
C GLU A 45 -0.38 -16.79 -0.44
N GLY A 46 -1.42 -16.29 0.21
CA GLY A 46 -1.40 -14.95 0.79
C GLY A 46 -0.59 -14.91 2.06
N MET A 47 0.37 -13.99 2.14
CA MET A 47 1.13 -13.67 3.34
C MET A 47 0.38 -12.63 4.15
N SER A 48 0.07 -12.96 5.40
CA SER A 48 -0.27 -11.95 6.41
C SER A 48 1.01 -11.49 7.10
N ALA A 49 1.08 -10.20 7.47
CA ALA A 49 2.16 -9.65 8.29
C ALA A 49 2.38 -10.45 9.59
N ASN A 50 1.34 -11.13 10.07
CA ASN A 50 1.42 -12.12 11.13
C ASN A 50 1.51 -13.52 10.47
N GLN A 51 2.73 -13.97 10.22
CA GLN A 51 3.21 -15.16 9.45
C GLN A 51 2.55 -16.54 9.69
N LEU A 52 1.39 -16.64 10.34
CA LEU A 52 0.82 -17.90 10.83
C LEU A 52 -0.37 -18.44 10.02
N GLU A 53 -1.00 -17.67 9.14
CA GLU A 53 -2.16 -18.15 8.37
C GLU A 53 -2.14 -17.71 6.90
N SER A 54 -2.36 -18.68 6.00
CA SER A 54 -2.61 -18.45 4.57
C SER A 54 -3.89 -17.62 4.42
N THR A 55 -3.72 -16.32 4.22
CA THR A 55 -4.87 -15.41 4.07
C THR A 55 -5.35 -15.45 2.61
N LYS A 56 -6.67 -15.49 2.42
CA LYS A 56 -7.24 -15.41 1.08
C LYS A 56 -6.94 -14.02 0.50
N LEU A 57 -6.28 -13.99 -0.67
CA LEU A 57 -6.06 -12.76 -1.44
C LEU A 57 -7.41 -12.10 -1.76
N ARG A 58 -7.55 -10.82 -1.41
CA ARG A 58 -8.83 -10.10 -1.53
C ARG A 58 -8.90 -9.29 -2.81
N TYR A 59 -7.78 -8.72 -3.23
CA TYR A 59 -7.73 -7.80 -4.36
C TYR A 59 -7.05 -8.40 -5.58
N ILE A 60 -6.10 -9.31 -5.37
CA ILE A 60 -5.39 -9.96 -6.47
C ILE A 60 -6.23 -11.12 -6.99
N THR A 61 -6.66 -11.02 -8.24
CA THR A 61 -7.47 -12.05 -8.88
C THR A 61 -6.61 -13.20 -9.37
N ARG A 62 -7.23 -14.39 -9.45
CA ARG A 62 -6.58 -15.57 -10.02
C ARG A 62 -6.12 -15.35 -11.47
N GLN A 63 -6.87 -14.57 -12.25
CA GLN A 63 -6.57 -14.26 -13.65
C GLN A 63 -5.30 -13.42 -13.78
N GLU A 64 -5.11 -12.41 -12.92
CA GLU A 64 -3.89 -11.59 -12.89
C GLU A 64 -2.67 -12.45 -12.57
N ILE A 65 -2.76 -13.33 -11.58
CA ILE A 65 -1.69 -14.27 -11.22
C ILE A 65 -1.36 -15.19 -12.40
N GLU A 66 -2.37 -15.82 -13.01
CA GLU A 66 -2.17 -16.72 -14.15
C GLU A 66 -1.52 -16.00 -15.34
N SER A 67 -1.89 -14.75 -15.60
CA SER A 67 -1.30 -13.96 -16.68
C SER A 67 0.19 -13.66 -16.45
N ILE A 68 0.59 -13.29 -15.23
CA ILE A 68 1.99 -13.06 -14.88
C ILE A 68 2.79 -14.35 -15.00
N VAL A 69 2.24 -15.44 -14.47
CA VAL A 69 2.87 -16.76 -14.53
C VAL A 69 3.10 -17.18 -15.98
N GLN A 70 2.11 -17.06 -16.86
CA GLN A 70 2.23 -17.44 -18.27
C GLN A 70 3.30 -16.61 -19.02
N ASN A 71 3.42 -15.33 -18.69
CA ASN A 71 4.34 -14.41 -19.36
C ASN A 71 5.79 -14.57 -18.88
N GLU A 72 5.99 -14.77 -17.58
CA GLU A 72 7.31 -14.72 -16.95
C GLU A 72 7.93 -16.10 -16.69
N VAL A 73 7.12 -17.16 -16.57
CA VAL A 73 7.62 -18.53 -16.36
C VAL A 73 8.07 -19.11 -17.70
N LYS A 74 9.30 -18.78 -18.08
CA LYS A 74 9.99 -19.37 -19.24
C LYS A 74 11.06 -20.36 -18.78
N GLY A 75 11.05 -21.56 -19.36
CA GLY A 75 12.04 -22.60 -19.07
C GLY A 75 11.53 -23.68 -18.13
N ASN A 76 12.41 -24.22 -17.28
CA ASN A 76 12.13 -25.33 -16.38
C ASN A 76 12.35 -24.95 -14.91
N PHE A 77 12.10 -25.88 -13.99
CA PHE A 77 12.28 -25.66 -12.55
C PHE A 77 13.65 -25.08 -12.18
N PHE A 78 14.71 -25.43 -12.90
CA PHE A 78 16.07 -24.95 -12.65
C PHE A 78 16.41 -23.63 -13.33
N THR A 79 15.84 -23.37 -14.51
CA THR A 79 16.19 -22.22 -15.35
C THR A 79 15.24 -21.04 -15.24
N VAL A 80 14.07 -21.20 -14.60
CA VAL A 80 13.12 -20.10 -14.38
C VAL A 80 13.78 -18.95 -13.59
N ASN A 81 13.61 -17.74 -14.09
CA ASN A 81 14.10 -16.52 -13.46
C ASN A 81 13.13 -16.09 -12.35
N LEU A 82 13.50 -16.40 -11.09
CA LEU A 82 12.68 -16.07 -9.93
C LEU A 82 12.64 -14.56 -9.65
N ASP A 83 13.68 -13.82 -10.04
CA ASP A 83 13.77 -12.38 -9.80
C ASP A 83 12.85 -11.62 -10.76
N ALA A 84 12.85 -11.99 -12.04
CA ALA A 84 11.90 -11.45 -13.03
C ALA A 84 10.44 -11.69 -12.61
N LEU A 85 10.13 -12.93 -12.20
CA LEU A 85 8.80 -13.27 -11.71
C LEU A 85 8.42 -12.47 -10.44
N ARG A 86 9.38 -12.26 -9.52
CA ARG A 86 9.15 -11.46 -8.31
C ARG A 86 8.83 -10.00 -8.63
N GLU A 87 9.59 -9.39 -9.52
CA GLU A 87 9.36 -8.01 -9.94
C GLU A 87 8.04 -7.87 -10.72
N ALA A 88 7.68 -8.86 -11.54
CA ALA A 88 6.38 -8.87 -12.22
C ALA A 88 5.20 -8.91 -11.24
N PHE A 89 5.28 -9.70 -10.17
CA PHE A 89 4.25 -9.68 -9.12
C PHE A 89 4.21 -8.36 -8.35
N LYS A 90 5.36 -7.76 -8.03
CA LYS A 90 5.41 -6.45 -7.37
C LYS A 90 4.80 -5.31 -8.19
N ASN A 91 4.75 -5.44 -9.52
CA ASN A 91 4.12 -4.45 -10.38
C ASN A 91 2.59 -4.44 -10.27
N LEU A 92 1.98 -5.46 -9.63
CA LEU A 92 0.56 -5.42 -9.33
C LEU A 92 0.26 -4.34 -8.29
N PRO A 93 -0.73 -3.45 -8.52
CA PRO A 93 -1.10 -2.36 -7.62
C PRO A 93 -1.26 -2.71 -6.14
N TRP A 94 -1.80 -3.90 -5.86
CA TRP A 94 -2.12 -4.35 -4.52
C TRP A 94 -1.01 -5.18 -3.87
N VAL A 95 0.06 -5.55 -4.58
CA VAL A 95 1.15 -6.35 -4.03
C VAL A 95 2.16 -5.46 -3.33
N ARG A 96 2.27 -5.62 -2.01
CA ARG A 96 3.29 -4.99 -1.19
C ARG A 96 4.62 -5.73 -1.29
N ALA A 97 4.58 -7.04 -1.15
CA ALA A 97 5.76 -7.89 -1.20
C ALA A 97 5.45 -9.21 -1.90
N ALA A 98 6.42 -9.71 -2.65
CA ALA A 98 6.35 -11.02 -3.30
C ALA A 98 7.57 -11.84 -2.90
N LYS A 99 7.35 -13.02 -2.32
CA LYS A 99 8.40 -14.00 -2.01
C LYS A 99 8.16 -15.26 -2.81
N ILE A 100 9.14 -15.61 -3.64
CA ILE A 100 9.06 -16.76 -4.53
C ILE A 100 10.17 -17.72 -4.15
N GLN A 101 9.79 -18.97 -3.95
CA GLN A 101 10.73 -20.05 -3.66
C GLN A 101 10.41 -21.28 -4.50
N ARG A 102 11.45 -22.04 -4.81
CA ARG A 102 11.32 -23.31 -5.50
C ARG A 102 10.89 -24.38 -4.50
N THR A 103 9.86 -25.14 -4.85
CA THR A 103 9.42 -26.31 -4.08
C THR A 103 9.74 -27.56 -4.88
N TRP A 104 10.64 -28.38 -4.34
CA TRP A 104 10.95 -29.68 -4.92
C TRP A 104 9.68 -30.54 -4.98
N PRO A 105 9.34 -31.27 -6.08
CA PRO A 105 10.15 -31.56 -7.29
C PRO A 105 10.20 -30.50 -8.36
N SER A 106 9.06 -29.88 -8.58
CA SER A 106 8.73 -29.22 -9.84
C SER A 106 7.72 -28.11 -9.60
N GLY A 107 7.80 -27.49 -8.42
CA GLY A 107 6.86 -26.49 -7.98
C GLY A 107 7.49 -25.12 -7.75
N LEU A 108 6.67 -24.09 -7.87
CA LEU A 108 6.97 -22.77 -7.32
C LEU A 108 5.95 -22.45 -6.24
N LYS A 109 6.45 -22.00 -5.10
CA LYS A 109 5.62 -21.41 -4.06
C LYS A 109 5.78 -19.90 -4.13
N VAL A 110 4.71 -19.24 -4.54
CA VAL A 110 4.58 -17.78 -4.61
C VAL A 110 3.81 -17.34 -3.39
N MET A 111 4.42 -16.51 -2.57
CA MET A 111 3.82 -15.96 -1.38
C MET A 111 3.69 -14.44 -1.59
N LEU A 112 2.45 -13.95 -1.59
CA LEU A 112 2.13 -12.54 -1.90
C LEU A 112 1.57 -11.85 -0.67
N GLU A 113 2.13 -10.70 -0.31
CA GLU A 113 1.61 -9.81 0.73
C GLU A 113 0.83 -8.68 0.06
N GLU A 114 -0.46 -8.53 0.39
CA GLU A 114 -1.29 -7.44 -0.11
C GLU A 114 -1.09 -6.16 0.73
N HIS A 115 -1.15 -5.00 0.08
CA HIS A 115 -1.26 -3.73 0.80
C HIS A 115 -2.57 -3.67 1.58
N SER A 116 -2.48 -3.28 2.86
CA SER A 116 -3.64 -2.94 3.67
C SER A 116 -3.88 -1.43 3.60
N ALA A 117 -4.81 -1.00 2.74
CA ALA A 117 -5.18 0.39 2.57
C ALA A 117 -5.62 1.01 3.91
N PHE A 118 -5.00 2.12 4.30
CA PHE A 118 -5.29 2.82 5.55
C PHE A 118 -5.98 4.17 5.29
N ALA A 119 -5.53 4.91 4.29
CA ALA A 119 -6.09 6.20 3.89
C ALA A 119 -5.87 6.44 2.39
N TYR A 120 -6.61 7.39 1.83
CA TYR A 120 -6.24 8.02 0.56
C TYR A 120 -5.08 8.97 0.78
N TRP A 121 -4.17 9.04 -0.18
CA TRP A 121 -3.09 10.02 -0.25
C TRP A 121 -3.32 10.94 -1.44
N GLY A 122 -3.79 12.16 -1.16
CA GLY A 122 -4.35 13.05 -2.19
C GLY A 122 -5.55 12.42 -2.89
N ASP A 123 -5.65 12.61 -4.21
CA ASP A 123 -6.82 12.19 -4.99
C ASP A 123 -6.67 10.82 -5.66
N THR A 124 -5.44 10.36 -5.87
CA THR A 124 -5.16 9.23 -6.78
C THR A 124 -4.42 8.06 -6.16
N ALA A 125 -3.86 8.24 -4.97
CA ALA A 125 -3.03 7.23 -4.32
C ALA A 125 -3.65 6.79 -3.00
N LEU A 126 -3.18 5.64 -2.51
CA LEU A 126 -3.50 5.08 -1.21
C LEU A 126 -2.22 5.01 -0.40
N VAL A 127 -2.37 4.99 0.91
CA VAL A 127 -1.27 4.77 1.84
C VAL A 127 -1.65 3.66 2.81
N ASN A 128 -0.69 2.79 3.14
CA ASN A 128 -0.89 1.73 4.14
C ASN A 128 -0.42 2.19 5.53
N ARG A 129 -0.64 1.33 6.54
CA ARG A 129 -0.20 1.60 7.93
C ARG A 129 1.32 1.71 8.10
N GLN A 130 2.08 1.17 7.14
CA GLN A 130 3.54 1.24 7.12
C GLN A 130 4.06 2.54 6.50
N GLY A 131 3.17 3.43 6.05
CA GLY A 131 3.53 4.69 5.40
C GLY A 131 3.97 4.54 3.94
N GLU A 132 3.75 3.38 3.32
CA GLU A 132 4.04 3.14 1.91
C GLU A 132 2.87 3.64 1.06
N ILE A 133 3.18 4.45 0.05
CA ILE A 133 2.20 4.97 -0.91
C ILE A 133 2.13 4.02 -2.10
N PHE A 134 0.92 3.62 -2.48
CA PHE A 134 0.66 2.74 -3.63
C PHE A 134 -0.54 3.25 -4.43
N ARG A 135 -0.62 2.89 -5.71
CA ARG A 135 -1.69 3.35 -6.62
C ARG A 135 -2.61 2.20 -6.95
N ALA A 136 -3.75 2.13 -6.28
CA ALA A 136 -4.80 1.16 -6.54
C ALA A 136 -6.19 1.80 -6.33
N SER A 137 -7.22 1.19 -6.89
CA SER A 137 -8.61 1.63 -6.73
C SER A 137 -9.31 0.79 -5.67
N THR A 138 -10.08 1.43 -4.79
CA THR A 138 -10.86 0.78 -3.72
C THR A 138 -12.18 1.50 -3.53
N ASP A 139 -13.24 0.77 -3.20
CA ASP A 139 -14.56 1.33 -2.86
C ASP A 139 -14.73 1.54 -1.34
N GLN A 140 -13.65 1.37 -0.58
CA GLN A 140 -13.67 1.57 0.87
C GLN A 140 -13.81 3.04 1.25
N ILE A 141 -14.61 3.30 2.28
CA ILE A 141 -14.69 4.62 2.91
C ILE A 141 -13.47 4.76 3.83
N LEU A 142 -12.46 5.48 3.34
CA LEU A 142 -11.19 5.73 4.04
C LEU A 142 -11.01 7.24 4.26
N PRO A 143 -10.29 7.65 5.32
CA PRO A 143 -9.91 9.04 5.50
C PRO A 143 -8.97 9.49 4.38
N VAL A 144 -8.91 10.80 4.14
CA VAL A 144 -8.04 11.41 3.12
C VAL A 144 -6.88 12.14 3.80
N PHE A 145 -5.66 11.84 3.40
CA PHE A 145 -4.43 12.50 3.85
C PHE A 145 -3.82 13.32 2.73
N ILE A 146 -3.50 14.58 3.03
CA ILE A 146 -2.87 15.51 2.10
C ILE A 146 -1.64 16.09 2.80
N GLY A 147 -0.48 15.92 2.21
CA GLY A 147 0.78 16.46 2.71
C GLY A 147 1.62 17.11 1.61
N PRO A 148 2.62 17.94 1.98
CA PRO A 148 3.48 18.62 1.02
C PRO A 148 4.47 17.68 0.32
N SER A 149 4.79 16.53 0.92
CA SER A 149 5.73 15.53 0.41
C SER A 149 5.39 14.14 0.95
N GLU A 150 5.92 13.08 0.33
CA GLU A 150 5.76 11.70 0.80
C GLU A 150 6.35 11.49 2.20
N GLU A 151 7.39 12.23 2.58
CA GLU A 151 7.98 12.20 3.93
C GLU A 151 6.99 12.62 5.03
N SER A 152 5.95 13.35 4.67
CA SER A 152 4.92 13.82 5.61
C SER A 152 3.94 12.72 6.02
N VAL A 153 3.93 11.58 5.33
CA VAL A 153 2.99 10.47 5.55
C VAL A 153 3.01 10.01 7.01
N PHE A 154 4.19 9.71 7.55
CA PHE A 154 4.31 9.16 8.91
C PHE A 154 3.79 10.14 9.96
N VAL A 155 4.11 11.43 9.82
CA VAL A 155 3.64 12.48 10.74
C VAL A 155 2.12 12.62 10.67
N ILE A 156 1.53 12.51 9.48
CA ILE A 156 0.06 12.58 9.31
C ILE A 156 -0.61 11.34 9.92
N ILE A 157 -0.06 10.14 9.73
CA ILE A 157 -0.59 8.90 10.32
C ILE A 157 -0.59 8.97 11.84
N ASP A 158 0.54 9.35 12.45
CA ASP A 158 0.67 9.49 13.90
C ASP A 158 -0.35 10.51 14.44
N GLN A 159 -0.43 11.68 13.78
CA GLN A 159 -1.34 12.72 14.20
C GLN A 159 -2.82 12.34 14.00
N TYR A 160 -3.14 11.53 12.98
CA TYR A 160 -4.48 10.99 12.74
C TYR A 160 -4.95 10.11 13.89
N GLU A 161 -4.09 9.21 14.39
CA GLU A 161 -4.44 8.34 15.52
C GLU A 161 -4.68 9.16 16.80
N ILE A 162 -3.80 10.14 17.07
CA ILE A 162 -3.95 11.06 18.20
C ILE A 162 -5.26 11.86 18.09
N PHE A 163 -5.55 12.43 16.92
CA PHE A 163 -6.75 13.23 16.71
C PHE A 163 -8.03 12.43 16.88
N ASN A 164 -8.11 11.22 16.32
CA ASN A 164 -9.29 10.36 16.50
C ASN A 164 -9.50 9.99 17.98
N LYS A 165 -8.43 9.70 18.72
CA LYS A 165 -8.51 9.43 20.16
C LYS A 165 -9.02 10.65 20.94
N LEU A 166 -8.60 11.86 20.57
CA LEU A 166 -9.09 13.09 21.21
C LEU A 166 -10.55 13.41 20.86
N LEU A 167 -11.01 13.02 19.67
CA LEU A 167 -12.38 13.26 19.19
C LEU A 167 -13.39 12.19 19.64
N GLU A 168 -12.93 11.03 20.10
CA GLU A 168 -13.76 9.92 20.58
C GLU A 168 -14.84 10.34 21.61
N PRO A 169 -14.55 11.18 22.64
CA PRO A 169 -15.55 11.57 23.63
C PRO A 169 -16.75 12.33 23.06
N ILE A 170 -16.58 12.99 21.92
CA ILE A 170 -17.64 13.74 21.22
C ILE A 170 -18.22 12.97 20.04
N LYS A 171 -17.86 11.68 19.90
CA LYS A 171 -18.31 10.78 18.82
C LYS A 171 -18.07 11.36 17.42
N GLN A 172 -16.95 12.06 17.25
CA GLN A 172 -16.49 12.54 15.96
C GLN A 172 -15.26 11.75 15.51
N SER A 173 -15.04 11.68 14.22
CA SER A 173 -13.86 11.09 13.61
C SER A 173 -13.30 12.02 12.54
N VAL A 174 -12.03 11.82 12.22
CA VAL A 174 -11.34 12.56 11.17
C VAL A 174 -11.68 11.95 9.82
N ALA A 175 -12.22 12.77 8.91
CA ALA A 175 -12.47 12.40 7.52
C ALA A 175 -11.32 12.83 6.60
N GLU A 176 -10.67 13.96 6.88
CA GLU A 176 -9.55 14.47 6.09
C GLU A 176 -8.53 15.14 7.00
N ILE A 177 -7.24 14.89 6.74
CA ILE A 177 -6.13 15.66 7.31
C ILE A 177 -5.34 16.30 6.19
N THR A 178 -5.20 17.62 6.27
CA THR A 178 -4.32 18.38 5.39
C THR A 178 -3.20 19.01 6.21
N LEU A 179 -1.96 18.60 5.92
CA LEU A 179 -0.73 19.27 6.33
C LEU A 179 -0.28 20.17 5.17
N SER A 180 -0.33 21.49 5.38
CA SER A 180 0.14 22.44 4.37
C SER A 180 1.68 22.51 4.30
N PRO A 181 2.26 23.00 3.19
CA PRO A 181 3.70 23.27 3.09
C PRO A 181 4.23 24.21 4.19
N ARG A 182 3.36 25.06 4.76
CA ARG A 182 3.67 25.95 5.89
C ARG A 182 3.51 25.27 7.25
N HIS A 183 3.37 23.94 7.28
CA HIS A 183 3.20 23.12 8.49
C HIS A 183 1.95 23.47 9.31
N ALA A 184 0.94 24.07 8.68
CA ALA A 184 -0.36 24.28 9.31
C ALA A 184 -1.28 23.09 9.05
N TRP A 185 -1.92 22.63 10.12
CA TRP A 185 -2.86 21.50 10.14
C TRP A 185 -4.29 21.97 9.96
N LEU A 186 -5.00 21.28 9.07
CA LEU A 186 -6.42 21.40 8.78
C LEU A 186 -7.02 20.01 8.93
N VAL A 187 -8.13 19.89 9.66
CA VAL A 187 -8.79 18.60 9.93
C VAL A 187 -10.26 18.73 9.57
N ARG A 188 -10.74 17.94 8.62
CA ARG A 188 -12.17 17.81 8.34
C ARG A 188 -12.73 16.66 9.15
N LEU A 189 -13.82 16.92 9.85
CA LEU A 189 -14.55 15.89 10.60
C LEU A 189 -15.53 15.13 9.69
N GLY A 190 -15.95 13.94 10.13
CA GLY A 190 -16.96 13.13 9.44
C GLY A 190 -18.31 13.84 9.24
N ASN A 191 -18.62 14.87 10.05
CA ASN A 191 -19.81 15.71 9.89
C ASN A 191 -19.63 16.88 8.90
N GLY A 192 -18.47 17.01 8.25
CA GLY A 192 -18.14 18.07 7.29
C GLY A 192 -17.43 19.29 7.88
N THR A 193 -17.42 19.47 9.20
CA THR A 193 -16.82 20.65 9.87
C THR A 193 -15.31 20.70 9.62
N LEU A 194 -14.80 21.86 9.19
CA LEU A 194 -13.37 22.09 9.03
C LEU A 194 -12.73 22.73 10.28
N LEU A 195 -11.81 22.04 10.93
CA LEU A 195 -11.02 22.55 12.05
C LEU A 195 -9.67 23.11 11.56
N LYS A 196 -9.42 24.40 11.80
CA LYS A 196 -8.12 25.04 11.51
C LYS A 196 -7.27 25.04 12.78
N LEU A 197 -6.41 24.03 12.91
CA LEU A 197 -5.55 23.85 14.10
C LEU A 197 -4.30 24.71 14.06
N GLY A 198 -3.84 25.11 12.87
CA GLY A 198 -2.62 25.89 12.69
C GLY A 198 -1.36 25.04 12.88
N ARG A 199 -0.23 25.66 13.22
CA ARG A 199 1.09 25.01 13.27
C ARG A 199 1.48 24.45 14.64
N GLU A 200 1.10 25.15 15.69
CA GLU A 200 1.59 24.88 17.05
C GLU A 200 0.44 24.51 17.99
N LYS A 201 0.78 23.76 19.06
CA LYS A 201 -0.15 23.38 20.13
C LYS A 201 -1.45 22.73 19.58
N ILE A 202 -1.34 21.99 18.48
CA ILE A 202 -2.48 21.45 17.73
C ILE A 202 -3.34 20.51 18.58
N GLU A 203 -2.72 19.66 19.39
CA GLU A 203 -3.45 18.80 20.33
C GLU A 203 -4.14 19.59 21.43
N THR A 204 -3.47 20.58 22.02
CA THR A 204 -4.07 21.44 23.05
C THR A 204 -5.27 22.20 22.49
N ARG A 205 -5.16 22.70 21.26
CA ARG A 205 -6.24 23.37 20.52
C ARG A 205 -7.41 22.42 20.26
N LEU A 206 -7.13 21.19 19.84
CA LEU A 206 -8.16 20.17 19.63
C LEU A 206 -8.85 19.77 20.96
N LYS A 207 -8.08 19.58 22.04
CA LYS A 207 -8.64 19.30 23.38
C LYS A 207 -9.59 20.41 23.85
N ARG A 208 -9.26 21.68 23.59
CA ARG A 208 -10.15 22.81 23.89
C ARG A 208 -11.45 22.77 23.10
N TYR A 209 -11.37 22.43 21.81
CA TYR A 209 -12.57 22.24 21.00
C TYR A 209 -13.47 21.15 21.60
N VAL A 210 -12.89 20.00 21.92
CA VAL A 210 -13.59 18.85 22.52
C VAL A 210 -14.23 19.22 23.86
N SER A 211 -13.53 19.97 24.73
CA SER A 211 -14.07 20.34 26.05
C SER A 211 -15.29 21.26 25.99
N VAL A 212 -15.42 22.07 24.94
CA VAL A 212 -16.54 23.02 24.77
C VAL A 212 -17.63 22.46 23.85
N TYR A 213 -17.33 21.40 23.08
CA TYR A 213 -18.22 20.86 22.06
C TYR A 213 -19.61 20.53 22.58
N SER A 214 -19.70 19.71 23.64
CA SER A 214 -20.97 19.23 24.19
C SER A 214 -21.82 20.34 24.81
N GLN A 215 -21.20 21.42 25.32
CA GLN A 215 -21.91 22.49 26.03
C GLN A 215 -22.43 23.58 25.09
N SER A 216 -21.68 23.92 24.04
CA SER A 216 -21.98 25.09 23.19
C SER A 216 -22.19 24.74 21.72
N ILE A 217 -21.45 23.76 21.20
CA ILE A 217 -21.36 23.51 19.76
C ILE A 217 -22.47 22.56 19.30
N VAL A 218 -22.82 21.54 20.10
CA VAL A 218 -23.91 20.60 19.75
C VAL A 218 -25.23 21.33 19.52
N ASN A 219 -25.59 22.26 20.40
CA ASN A 219 -26.85 23.01 20.30
C ASN A 219 -26.88 23.93 19.06
N MET A 220 -25.74 24.53 18.69
CA MET A 220 -25.64 25.36 17.49
C MET A 220 -25.70 24.53 16.20
N ASN A 221 -25.02 23.37 16.18
CA ASN A 221 -24.94 22.50 15.00
C ASN A 221 -26.28 21.81 14.67
N GLN A 222 -27.22 21.73 15.62
CA GLN A 222 -28.58 21.24 15.37
C GLN A 222 -29.42 22.20 14.53
N SER A 223 -29.08 23.49 14.54
CA SER A 223 -29.85 24.52 13.81
C SER A 223 -29.23 24.84 12.46
N ILE A 224 -27.91 24.95 12.38
CA ILE A 224 -27.16 25.26 11.15
C ILE A 224 -25.84 24.49 11.16
N PRO A 225 -25.49 23.75 10.09
CA PRO A 225 -24.23 23.03 10.04
C PRO A 225 -23.03 23.98 10.11
N LEU A 226 -22.04 23.59 10.91
CA LEU A 226 -20.78 24.30 11.05
C LEU A 226 -19.95 24.18 9.76
N ASP A 227 -19.55 25.33 9.20
CA ASP A 227 -18.64 25.38 8.05
C ASP A 227 -17.19 25.16 8.52
N TYR A 228 -16.69 26.06 9.38
CA TYR A 228 -15.36 25.90 9.97
C TYR A 228 -15.24 26.42 11.40
N VAL A 229 -14.26 25.90 12.11
CA VAL A 229 -13.83 26.36 13.43
C VAL A 229 -12.34 26.71 13.38
N ASP A 230 -12.02 27.97 13.65
CA ASP A 230 -10.64 28.47 13.68
C ASP A 230 -10.07 28.45 15.10
N LEU A 231 -9.23 27.45 15.37
CA LEU A 231 -8.66 27.17 16.69
C LEU A 231 -7.31 27.85 16.91
N ARG A 232 -6.86 28.70 15.97
CA ARG A 232 -5.54 29.33 16.04
C ARG A 232 -5.42 30.37 17.17
N TYR A 233 -6.55 30.86 17.68
CA TYR A 233 -6.57 31.88 18.74
C TYR A 233 -6.09 31.33 20.09
N PRO A 234 -5.22 32.05 20.82
CA PRO A 234 -4.63 31.56 22.08
C PRO A 234 -5.66 31.21 23.15
N ASN A 235 -6.73 32.01 23.27
CA ASN A 235 -7.69 31.93 24.37
C ASN A 235 -9.13 31.61 23.92
N GLY A 236 -9.32 31.18 22.68
CA GLY A 236 -10.65 30.92 22.14
C GLY A 236 -10.61 30.29 20.75
N PHE A 237 -11.73 30.37 20.04
CA PHE A 237 -11.84 30.00 18.64
C PHE A 237 -12.99 30.75 17.98
N ALA A 238 -12.89 30.93 16.67
CA ALA A 238 -13.95 31.53 15.86
C ALA A 238 -14.74 30.43 15.16
N ILE A 239 -16.07 30.58 15.10
CA ILE A 239 -16.96 29.64 14.43
C ILE A 239 -17.58 30.35 13.23
N ARG A 240 -17.64 29.67 12.09
CA ARG A 240 -18.49 30.05 10.96
C ARG A 240 -19.58 29.00 10.75
N LEU A 241 -20.82 29.46 10.64
CA LEU A 241 -21.97 28.65 10.28
C LEU A 241 -22.17 28.71 8.76
N SER A 242 -22.66 27.63 8.15
CA SER A 242 -23.05 27.66 6.74
C SER A 242 -24.19 28.65 6.52
N GLU A 243 -24.06 29.54 5.54
CA GLU A 243 -25.21 30.32 5.07
C GLU A 243 -26.17 29.36 4.36
N ALA A 244 -27.36 29.16 4.94
CA ALA A 244 -28.44 28.52 4.20
C ALA A 244 -28.79 29.43 3.02
N ILE A 245 -28.33 29.10 1.81
CA ILE A 245 -28.72 29.84 0.60
C ILE A 245 -30.26 29.71 0.48
N PRO A 246 -31.02 30.80 0.59
CA PRO A 246 -32.45 30.75 0.29
C PRO A 246 -32.57 30.47 -1.20
N GLN A 247 -33.14 29.32 -1.57
CA GLN A 247 -33.53 29.01 -2.93
C GLN A 247 -34.54 30.08 -3.40
N VAL A 248 -34.08 31.13 -4.07
CA VAL A 248 -34.96 32.08 -4.73
C VAL A 248 -35.61 31.35 -5.90
N PRO A 249 -36.94 31.14 -5.92
CA PRO A 249 -37.59 30.47 -7.03
C PRO A 249 -37.40 31.31 -8.30
N ARG A 250 -36.65 30.77 -9.25
CA ARG A 250 -36.44 31.37 -10.56
C ARG A 250 -37.80 31.40 -11.26
N LYS A 251 -38.42 32.59 -11.35
CA LYS A 251 -39.59 32.81 -12.22
C LYS A 251 -39.21 32.42 -13.64
N THR A 252 -39.78 31.33 -14.13
CA THR A 252 -39.72 30.93 -15.53
C THR A 252 -40.41 32.02 -16.35
N GLY A 253 -39.62 32.81 -17.06
CA GLY A 253 -40.14 33.80 -18.00
C GLY A 253 -40.88 33.09 -19.13
N ALA A 254 -42.16 33.43 -19.29
CA ALA A 254 -42.98 33.04 -20.42
C ALA A 254 -42.32 33.47 -21.73
N GLY A 255 -42.06 32.51 -22.61
CA GLY A 255 -41.62 32.76 -23.98
C GLY A 255 -42.70 33.49 -24.76
N LYS A 256 -42.39 34.70 -25.22
CA LYS A 256 -43.16 35.37 -26.29
C LYS A 256 -42.68 34.82 -27.62
N LYS A 257 -43.60 34.21 -28.36
CA LYS A 257 -43.51 33.92 -29.79
C LYS A 257 -43.22 35.20 -30.57
N LEU A 258 -42.35 35.09 -31.58
CA LEU A 258 -42.47 35.70 -32.91
C LEU A 258 -41.89 34.71 -33.91
#